data_AF-A0AAJ2YN97-F1
#
_entry.id   AF-A0AAJ2YN97-F1
#
_cell.length_a   1.000
_cell.length_b   1.000
_cell.length_c   1.000
_cell.angle_alpha   90.00
_cell.angle_beta   90.00
_cell.angle_gamma   90.00
#
_symmetry.space_group_name_H-M   'P 1'
#
loop_
_entity.id
_entity.type
_entity.pdbx_description
1 polymer ?
#
loop_
_entity_poly.entity_id
_entity_poly.type
_entity_poly.pdbx_seq_one_letter_code
_entity_poly.pdbx_strand_id
1 'polypeptide(L)'
;MTHQMEKPVDPEDLYRAWGDDVVSARPILTGDVFDGVQLIDTDGTKRHKTVMVLDHPCSLRTDGVNLMPRLTVAEVRHRQPGKWEGCYNRFFLPAPFPGAEGPKQPSAAFFDACYHVSPEQLEAGTRLACLSDFGLNLLLQRRVHHFSRVVVPTFEFQNANGGVYDEADLVEEWCLDREEDGLKPLEAAAECVAWLREEEDGVRRQVLLRDPQRRSNVRRQMRGYLRKMRKGTS
;
A
#
# COMPACT_ATOMS: atom_id res chain seq x y z
N MET A 1 17.37 -11.45 -22.77
CA MET A 1 16.99 -12.56 -21.86
C MET A 1 15.51 -12.40 -21.56
N THR A 2 14.72 -13.46 -21.62
CA THR A 2 13.28 -13.39 -21.33
C THR A 2 13.08 -13.55 -19.82
N HIS A 3 12.55 -12.54 -19.15
CA HIS A 3 12.23 -12.63 -17.72
C HIS A 3 11.02 -13.55 -17.50
N GLN A 4 11.02 -14.29 -16.38
CA GLN A 4 9.90 -15.11 -15.94
C GLN A 4 9.12 -14.39 -14.83
N MET A 5 7.85 -14.73 -14.69
CA MET A 5 7.03 -14.26 -13.58
C MET A 5 7.60 -14.77 -12.26
N GLU A 6 7.75 -13.88 -11.29
CA GLU A 6 8.27 -14.18 -9.97
C GLU A 6 7.15 -14.63 -9.03
N LYS A 7 7.54 -15.30 -7.95
CA LYS A 7 6.65 -15.80 -6.90
C LYS A 7 7.39 -15.75 -5.55
N PRO A 8 6.68 -15.60 -4.43
CA PRO A 8 7.30 -15.72 -3.12
C PRO A 8 7.89 -17.12 -2.92
N VAL A 9 9.02 -17.20 -2.22
CA VAL A 9 9.56 -18.47 -1.70
C VAL A 9 8.85 -18.79 -0.39
N ASP A 10 8.79 -17.82 0.52
CA ASP A 10 7.97 -17.87 1.73
C ASP A 10 6.69 -17.03 1.54
N PRO A 11 5.49 -17.62 1.71
CA PRO A 11 4.23 -16.87 1.79
C PRO A 11 4.25 -15.61 2.67
N GLU A 12 4.99 -15.63 3.78
CA GLU A 12 5.06 -14.51 4.72
C GLU A 12 5.79 -13.29 4.12
N ASP A 13 6.73 -13.50 3.19
CA ASP A 13 7.47 -12.41 2.51
C ASP A 13 6.55 -11.45 1.75
N LEU A 14 5.32 -11.86 1.42
CA LEU A 14 4.35 -11.03 0.73
C LEU A 14 3.84 -9.87 1.57
N TYR A 15 3.79 -10.05 2.89
CA TYR A 15 3.10 -9.12 3.77
C TYR A 15 4.10 -8.32 4.59
N ARG A 16 3.80 -7.03 4.76
CA ARG A 16 4.47 -6.19 5.75
C ARG A 16 3.84 -6.39 7.13
N ALA A 17 2.52 -6.46 7.17
CA ALA A 17 1.72 -6.57 8.37
C ALA A 17 0.35 -7.18 8.04
N TRP A 18 -0.26 -7.86 9.01
CA TRP A 18 -1.61 -8.39 8.91
C TRP A 18 -2.28 -8.46 10.29
N GLY A 19 -3.62 -8.41 10.32
CA GLY A 19 -4.37 -8.44 11.58
C GLY A 19 -3.96 -7.31 12.52
N ASP A 20 -3.67 -7.64 13.78
CA ASP A 20 -3.33 -6.67 14.83
C ASP A 20 -1.99 -5.95 14.59
N ASP A 21 -1.13 -6.47 13.72
CA ASP A 21 0.15 -5.83 13.37
C ASP A 21 -0.03 -4.66 12.39
N VAL A 22 -1.23 -4.45 11.85
CA VAL A 22 -1.50 -3.38 10.90
C VAL A 22 -1.56 -2.03 11.61
N VAL A 23 -0.57 -1.19 11.32
CA VAL A 23 -0.48 0.18 11.82
C VAL A 23 -1.54 1.07 11.15
N SER A 24 -2.48 1.59 11.92
CA SER A 24 -3.55 2.49 11.46
C SER A 24 -3.01 3.79 10.84
N ALA A 25 -1.89 4.29 11.37
CA ALA A 25 -1.19 5.49 10.89
C ALA A 25 -0.51 5.30 9.53
N ARG A 26 -0.34 4.06 9.04
CA ARG A 26 0.26 3.80 7.73
C ARG A 26 -0.64 4.34 6.63
N PRO A 27 -0.12 5.16 5.70
CA PRO A 27 -0.89 5.59 4.55
C PRO A 27 -1.45 4.41 3.74
N ILE A 28 -2.64 4.59 3.18
CA ILE A 28 -3.21 3.60 2.25
C ILE A 28 -2.36 3.47 0.98
N LEU A 29 -2.00 2.24 0.61
CA LEU A 29 -1.18 1.89 -0.54
C LEU A 29 -1.86 0.81 -1.40
N THR A 30 -1.31 0.63 -2.60
CA THR A 30 -1.60 -0.50 -3.48
C THR A 30 -1.42 -1.81 -2.72
N GLY A 31 -2.21 -2.83 -3.01
CA GLY A 31 -2.08 -4.14 -2.37
C GLY A 31 -2.63 -4.22 -0.94
N ASP A 32 -2.94 -3.09 -0.31
CA ASP A 32 -3.61 -3.11 0.99
C ASP A 32 -5.00 -3.74 0.86
N VAL A 33 -5.33 -4.55 1.84
CA VAL A 33 -6.55 -5.35 1.87
C VAL A 33 -7.46 -4.80 2.95
N PHE A 34 -8.72 -4.59 2.58
CA PHE A 34 -9.77 -4.13 3.47
C PHE A 34 -10.92 -5.12 3.49
N ASP A 35 -11.52 -5.28 4.65
CA ASP A 35 -12.75 -6.05 4.82
C ASP A 35 -13.93 -5.16 5.17
N GLY A 36 -15.15 -5.66 4.92
CA GLY A 36 -16.38 -4.94 5.23
C GLY A 36 -16.62 -3.75 4.31
N VAL A 37 -15.95 -3.67 3.16
CA VAL A 37 -16.09 -2.56 2.23
C VAL A 37 -17.41 -2.71 1.46
N GLN A 38 -18.26 -1.69 1.52
CA GLN A 38 -19.52 -1.69 0.78
C GLN A 38 -19.26 -1.48 -0.72
N LEU A 39 -19.53 -2.50 -1.52
CA LEU A 39 -19.49 -2.45 -2.97
C LEU A 39 -20.90 -2.37 -3.55
N ILE A 40 -21.01 -1.75 -4.73
CA ILE A 40 -22.23 -1.69 -5.53
C ILE A 40 -21.99 -2.58 -6.76
N ASP A 41 -22.74 -3.68 -6.86
CA ASP A 41 -22.74 -4.57 -8.02
C ASP A 41 -23.42 -3.90 -9.24
N THR A 42 -23.25 -4.48 -10.42
CA THR A 42 -23.78 -3.91 -11.69
C THR A 42 -25.30 -3.83 -11.73
N ASP A 43 -25.99 -4.63 -10.92
CA ASP A 43 -27.45 -4.61 -10.76
C ASP A 43 -27.92 -3.59 -9.69
N GLY A 44 -27.00 -2.82 -9.10
CA GLY A 44 -27.26 -1.86 -8.03
C GLY A 44 -27.30 -2.47 -6.63
N THR A 45 -27.12 -3.79 -6.48
CA THR A 45 -27.10 -4.45 -5.18
C THR A 45 -25.90 -3.98 -4.36
N LYS A 46 -26.13 -3.69 -3.09
CA LYS A 46 -25.07 -3.33 -2.13
C LYS A 46 -24.63 -4.57 -1.35
N ARG A 47 -23.33 -4.85 -1.31
CA ARG A 47 -22.76 -5.96 -0.54
C ARG A 47 -21.48 -5.52 0.15
N HIS A 48 -21.25 -6.00 1.37
CA HIS A 48 -19.96 -5.85 2.02
C HIS A 48 -19.06 -6.99 1.57
N LYS A 49 -17.86 -6.65 1.11
CA LYS A 49 -16.88 -7.61 0.61
C LYS A 49 -15.48 -7.24 1.07
N THR A 50 -14.61 -8.24 1.09
CA THR A 50 -13.17 -8.04 1.20
C THR A 50 -12.59 -7.61 -0.14
N VAL A 51 -11.74 -6.60 -0.15
CA VAL A 51 -11.17 -6.02 -1.36
C VAL A 51 -9.68 -5.69 -1.19
N MET A 52 -8.97 -5.65 -2.31
CA MET A 52 -7.57 -5.22 -2.40
C MET A 52 -7.45 -3.97 -3.26
N VAL A 53 -6.74 -2.96 -2.78
CA VAL A 53 -6.44 -1.73 -3.54
C VAL A 53 -5.54 -2.05 -4.73
N LEU A 54 -5.93 -1.62 -5.94
CA LEU A 54 -5.17 -1.90 -7.16
C LEU A 54 -4.47 -0.69 -7.75
N ASP A 55 -4.93 0.53 -7.46
CA ASP A 55 -4.38 1.75 -8.05
C ASP A 55 -2.89 1.91 -7.75
N HIS A 56 -2.17 2.51 -8.70
CA HIS A 56 -0.72 2.69 -8.59
C HIS A 56 -0.38 3.59 -7.38
N PRO A 57 0.73 3.34 -6.65
CA PRO A 57 1.08 4.10 -5.45
C PRO A 57 1.07 5.62 -5.65
N CYS A 58 1.62 6.10 -6.78
CA CYS A 58 1.68 7.52 -7.14
C CYS A 58 0.32 8.15 -7.52
N SER A 59 -0.69 7.34 -7.81
CA SER A 59 -2.00 7.80 -8.31
C SER A 59 -3.09 7.76 -7.26
N LEU A 60 -2.79 7.21 -6.07
CA LEU A 60 -3.76 7.06 -4.99
C LEU A 60 -4.21 8.39 -4.39
N ARG A 61 -3.44 9.46 -4.57
CA ARG A 61 -3.64 10.73 -3.88
C ARG A 61 -3.62 11.92 -4.83
N THR A 62 -4.41 12.94 -4.50
CA THR A 62 -4.47 14.20 -5.27
C THR A 62 -3.33 15.15 -4.91
N ASP A 63 -2.97 15.20 -3.63
CA ASP A 63 -2.05 16.19 -3.07
C ASP A 63 -0.97 15.57 -2.17
N GLY A 64 -0.78 14.25 -2.25
CA GLY A 64 0.15 13.50 -1.40
C GLY A 64 -0.44 13.08 -0.05
N VAL A 65 -1.64 13.55 0.32
CA VAL A 65 -2.31 13.23 1.59
C VAL A 65 -3.66 12.57 1.31
N ASN A 66 -4.54 13.28 0.61
CA ASN A 66 -5.93 12.92 0.40
C ASN A 66 -6.07 11.88 -0.72
N LEU A 67 -6.84 10.82 -0.46
CA LEU A 67 -7.12 9.79 -1.45
C LEU A 67 -7.93 10.33 -2.63
N MET A 68 -7.73 9.74 -3.80
CA MET A 68 -8.55 10.01 -4.97
C MET A 68 -10.03 9.67 -4.68
N PRO A 69 -11.00 10.44 -5.19
CA PRO A 69 -12.43 10.19 -4.96
C PRO A 69 -12.94 8.85 -5.49
N ARG A 70 -12.17 8.21 -6.40
CA ARG A 70 -12.54 6.96 -7.05
C ARG A 70 -11.34 6.04 -7.12
N LEU A 71 -11.28 5.09 -6.20
CA LEU A 71 -10.21 4.09 -6.08
C LEU A 71 -10.64 2.79 -6.75
N THR A 72 -9.75 2.17 -7.51
CA THR A 72 -9.96 0.83 -8.06
C THR A 72 -9.51 -0.23 -7.08
N VAL A 73 -10.42 -1.17 -6.80
CA VAL A 73 -10.17 -2.33 -5.94
C VAL A 73 -10.56 -3.62 -6.65
N ALA A 74 -9.96 -4.74 -6.27
CA ALA A 74 -10.38 -6.08 -6.69
C ALA A 74 -11.01 -6.84 -5.53
N GLU A 75 -12.08 -7.59 -5.80
CA GLU A 75 -12.67 -8.50 -4.83
C GLU A 75 -11.66 -9.59 -4.42
N VAL A 76 -11.56 -9.81 -3.11
CA VAL A 76 -10.78 -10.89 -2.51
C VAL A 76 -11.72 -12.01 -2.07
N ARG A 77 -11.44 -13.23 -2.50
CA ARG A 77 -12.24 -14.42 -2.16
C ARG A 77 -11.36 -15.56 -1.71
N HIS A 78 -11.90 -16.41 -0.83
CA HIS A 78 -11.27 -17.67 -0.47
C HIS A 78 -10.99 -18.52 -1.70
N ARG A 79 -9.77 -19.05 -1.76
CA ARG A 79 -9.33 -19.87 -2.87
C ARG A 79 -8.17 -20.75 -2.42
N GLN A 80 -8.29 -22.05 -2.68
CA GLN A 80 -7.17 -22.97 -2.49
C GLN A 80 -5.91 -22.45 -3.19
N PRO A 81 -4.72 -22.60 -2.59
CA PRO A 81 -3.46 -22.17 -3.20
C PRO A 81 -3.36 -22.74 -4.62
N GLY A 82 -3.38 -21.85 -5.61
CA GLY A 82 -3.24 -22.24 -7.00
C GLY A 82 -1.79 -22.25 -7.44
N LYS A 83 -1.51 -22.89 -8.58
CA LYS A 83 -0.25 -22.65 -9.28
C LYS A 83 -0.20 -21.17 -9.68
N TRP A 84 0.88 -20.49 -9.29
CA TRP A 84 1.11 -19.10 -9.69
C TRP A 84 1.23 -18.99 -11.21
N GLU A 85 1.76 -20.01 -11.87
CA GLU A 85 1.88 -20.08 -13.32
C GLU A 85 0.51 -20.30 -13.99
N GLY A 86 0.26 -19.59 -15.10
CA GLY A 86 -1.00 -19.68 -15.86
C GLY A 86 -2.21 -18.97 -15.25
N CYS A 87 -2.24 -18.72 -13.94
CA CYS A 87 -3.34 -18.04 -13.25
C CYS A 87 -3.18 -16.50 -13.20
N TYR A 88 -2.90 -15.86 -14.33
CA TYR A 88 -2.51 -14.43 -14.35
C TYR A 88 -3.64 -13.45 -14.02
N ASN A 89 -4.91 -13.87 -14.03
CA ASN A 89 -6.06 -13.02 -13.72
C ASN A 89 -6.31 -12.79 -12.22
N ARG A 90 -5.37 -13.18 -11.36
CA ARG A 90 -5.50 -13.05 -9.90
C ARG A 90 -4.15 -12.93 -9.23
N PHE A 91 -4.16 -12.34 -8.04
CA PHE A 91 -3.03 -12.29 -7.12
C PHE A 91 -3.33 -13.19 -5.91
N PHE A 92 -2.46 -14.15 -5.63
CA PHE A 92 -2.68 -15.10 -4.52
C PHE A 92 -2.24 -14.50 -3.20
N LEU A 93 -3.08 -14.70 -2.18
CA LEU A 93 -2.90 -14.28 -0.79
C LEU A 93 -2.84 -15.55 0.07
N PRO A 94 -1.67 -16.19 0.20
CA PRO A 94 -1.51 -17.42 0.96
C PRO A 94 -1.76 -17.20 2.46
N ALA A 95 -1.98 -18.29 3.19
CA ALA A 95 -2.01 -18.27 4.65
C ALA A 95 -0.66 -17.73 5.20
N PRO A 96 -0.65 -16.95 6.31
CA PRO A 96 -1.75 -16.67 7.22
C PRO A 96 -2.57 -15.40 6.86
N PHE A 97 -3.12 -15.30 5.64
CA PHE A 97 -4.08 -14.25 5.29
C PHE A 97 -5.25 -14.18 6.29
N PRO A 98 -5.44 -13.05 6.99
CA PRO A 98 -6.56 -12.86 7.93
C PRO A 98 -7.88 -12.88 7.16
N GLY A 99 -8.79 -13.75 7.59
CA GLY A 99 -10.13 -13.86 7.02
C GLY A 99 -11.05 -12.80 7.60
N ALA A 100 -11.76 -12.12 6.72
CA ALA A 100 -12.94 -11.32 7.01
C ALA A 100 -13.99 -12.05 7.85
N GLU A 101 -14.20 -13.34 7.58
CA GLU A 101 -14.96 -14.25 8.43
C GLU A 101 -14.38 -15.65 8.24
N GLY A 102 -13.87 -16.27 9.32
CA GLY A 102 -13.45 -17.67 9.32
C GLY A 102 -11.94 -17.92 9.48
N PRO A 103 -11.51 -19.20 9.44
CA PRO A 103 -10.11 -19.59 9.67
C PRO A 103 -9.16 -18.92 8.67
N LYS A 104 -7.90 -18.67 9.09
CA LYS A 104 -6.81 -18.21 8.21
C LYS A 104 -6.71 -19.13 6.99
N GLN A 105 -7.25 -18.68 5.87
CA GLN A 105 -7.39 -19.47 4.66
C GLN A 105 -6.74 -18.74 3.48
N PRO A 106 -6.08 -19.49 2.59
CA PRO A 106 -5.62 -18.94 1.33
C PRO A 106 -6.75 -18.27 0.56
N SER A 107 -6.45 -17.09 0.02
CA SER A 107 -7.37 -16.25 -0.73
C SER A 107 -6.70 -15.78 -2.03
N ALA A 108 -7.46 -15.09 -2.87
CA ALA A 108 -6.88 -14.38 -4.00
C ALA A 108 -7.68 -13.10 -4.29
N ALA A 109 -6.98 -12.04 -4.70
CA ALA A 109 -7.59 -10.87 -5.32
C ALA A 109 -7.80 -11.14 -6.81
N PHE A 110 -9.01 -10.90 -7.32
CA PHE A 110 -9.41 -11.27 -8.67
C PHE A 110 -9.48 -10.05 -9.58
N PHE A 111 -8.62 -10.01 -10.61
CA PHE A 111 -8.52 -8.87 -11.53
C PHE A 111 -9.71 -8.77 -12.50
N ASP A 112 -10.53 -9.82 -12.62
CA ASP A 112 -11.79 -9.82 -13.36
C ASP A 112 -13.00 -9.36 -12.51
N ALA A 113 -12.81 -9.13 -11.21
CA ALA A 113 -13.83 -8.66 -10.28
C ALA A 113 -13.42 -7.30 -9.68
N CYS A 114 -13.22 -6.31 -10.54
CA CYS A 114 -12.82 -4.96 -10.14
C CYS A 114 -14.02 -4.06 -9.87
N TYR A 115 -13.91 -3.24 -8.84
CA TYR A 115 -14.90 -2.26 -8.42
C TYR A 115 -14.25 -0.89 -8.26
N HIS A 116 -15.09 0.15 -8.18
CA HIS A 116 -14.67 1.47 -7.74
C HIS A 116 -15.31 1.81 -6.41
N VAL A 117 -14.51 2.34 -5.50
CA VAL A 117 -14.93 2.77 -4.17
C VAL A 117 -14.48 4.20 -3.89
N SER A 118 -15.23 4.92 -3.07
CA SER A 118 -14.78 6.18 -2.50
C SER A 118 -13.85 5.94 -1.30
N PRO A 119 -13.07 6.95 -0.87
CA PRO A 119 -12.30 6.88 0.37
C PRO A 119 -13.17 6.51 1.58
N GLU A 120 -14.37 7.08 1.70
CA GLU A 120 -15.28 6.82 2.83
C GLU A 120 -15.77 5.37 2.86
N GLN A 121 -16.03 4.77 1.69
CA GLN A 121 -16.39 3.36 1.60
C GLN A 121 -15.23 2.45 2.05
N LEU A 122 -14.00 2.83 1.71
CA LEU A 122 -12.80 2.08 2.07
C LEU A 122 -12.47 2.22 3.56
N GLU A 123 -12.56 3.44 4.10
CA GLU A 123 -12.31 3.79 5.51
C GLU A 123 -13.39 3.24 6.46
N ALA A 124 -14.61 3.03 5.97
CA ALA A 124 -15.65 2.31 6.71
C ALA A 124 -15.34 0.81 6.89
N GLY A 125 -14.41 0.27 6.09
CA GLY A 125 -13.91 -1.10 6.21
C GLY A 125 -12.74 -1.22 7.18
N THR A 126 -12.43 -2.45 7.55
CA THR A 126 -11.28 -2.77 8.41
C THR A 126 -10.09 -3.15 7.54
N ARG A 127 -8.97 -2.42 7.66
CA ARG A 127 -7.72 -2.79 7.00
C ARG A 127 -7.17 -4.09 7.61
N LEU A 128 -7.10 -5.14 6.81
CA LEU A 128 -6.69 -6.48 7.24
C LEU A 128 -5.22 -6.78 7.02
N ALA A 129 -4.62 -6.29 5.95
CA ALA A 129 -3.23 -6.58 5.60
C ALA A 129 -2.63 -5.50 4.72
N CYS A 130 -1.31 -5.35 4.83
CA CYS A 130 -0.49 -4.49 3.98
C CYS A 130 0.59 -5.36 3.31
N LEU A 131 0.81 -5.18 2.01
CA LEU A 131 1.90 -5.88 1.33
C LEU A 131 3.26 -5.28 1.70
N SER A 132 4.29 -6.13 1.68
CA SER A 132 5.69 -5.68 1.70
C SER A 132 6.07 -5.04 0.36
N ASP A 133 7.20 -4.34 0.27
CA ASP A 133 7.76 -3.85 -1.00
C ASP A 133 7.86 -4.97 -2.05
N PHE A 134 8.28 -6.17 -1.62
CA PHE A 134 8.33 -7.34 -2.47
C PHE A 134 6.93 -7.76 -2.94
N GLY A 135 5.95 -7.84 -2.04
CA GLY A 135 4.56 -8.13 -2.37
C GLY A 135 3.93 -7.11 -3.32
N LEU A 136 4.21 -5.82 -3.13
CA LEU A 136 3.81 -4.72 -3.99
C LEU A 136 4.37 -4.90 -5.41
N ASN A 137 5.67 -5.15 -5.53
CA ASN A 137 6.31 -5.35 -6.83
C ASN A 137 5.78 -6.61 -7.54
N LEU A 138 5.51 -7.69 -6.80
CA LEU A 138 4.87 -8.89 -7.36
C LEU A 138 3.44 -8.60 -7.85
N LEU A 139 2.65 -7.82 -7.10
CA LEU A 139 1.31 -7.41 -7.51
C LEU A 139 1.36 -6.58 -8.80
N LEU A 140 2.28 -5.62 -8.88
CA LEU A 140 2.48 -4.79 -10.07
C LEU A 140 2.90 -5.63 -11.29
N GLN A 141 3.88 -6.53 -11.12
CA GLN A 141 4.29 -7.46 -12.16
C GLN A 141 3.10 -8.30 -12.66
N ARG A 142 2.34 -8.88 -11.72
CA ARG A 142 1.14 -9.69 -12.01
C ARG A 142 0.11 -8.91 -12.79
N ARG A 143 -0.17 -7.68 -12.38
CA ARG A 143 -1.16 -6.80 -13.02
C ARG A 143 -0.71 -6.39 -14.42
N VAL A 144 0.54 -5.98 -14.60
CA VAL A 144 1.11 -5.66 -15.92
C VAL A 144 1.02 -6.86 -16.85
N HIS A 145 1.44 -8.04 -16.39
CA HIS A 145 1.40 -9.26 -17.19
C HIS A 145 -0.04 -9.70 -17.50
N HIS A 146 -0.98 -9.53 -16.58
CA HIS A 146 -2.40 -9.81 -16.82
C HIS A 146 -2.94 -9.05 -18.03
N PHE A 147 -2.63 -7.75 -18.13
CA PHE A 147 -3.15 -6.89 -19.18
C PHE A 147 -2.36 -6.96 -20.50
N SER A 148 -1.03 -7.04 -20.42
CA SER A 148 -0.16 -6.88 -21.59
C SER A 148 0.52 -8.16 -22.06
N ARG A 149 0.54 -9.22 -21.23
CA ARG A 149 1.40 -10.40 -21.40
C ARG A 149 2.90 -10.11 -21.42
N VAL A 150 3.30 -8.87 -21.11
CA VAL A 150 4.70 -8.50 -20.92
C VAL A 150 5.12 -8.86 -19.49
N VAL A 151 6.28 -9.48 -19.35
CA VAL A 151 6.91 -9.74 -18.06
C VAL A 151 7.92 -8.64 -17.78
N VAL A 152 7.63 -7.80 -16.79
CA VAL A 152 8.56 -6.81 -16.24
C VAL A 152 9.12 -7.37 -14.93
N PRO A 153 10.44 -7.51 -14.76
CA PRO A 153 11.01 -8.05 -13.53
C PRO A 153 10.76 -7.14 -12.33
N THR A 154 10.61 -7.72 -11.13
CA THR A 154 10.18 -6.98 -9.92
C THR A 154 11.12 -5.83 -9.56
N PHE A 155 12.42 -5.99 -9.81
CA PHE A 155 13.41 -4.94 -9.51
C PHE A 155 13.18 -3.65 -10.30
N GLU A 156 12.57 -3.71 -11.49
CA GLU A 156 12.24 -2.49 -12.26
C GLU A 156 11.12 -1.70 -11.58
N PHE A 157 10.14 -2.40 -11.01
CA PHE A 157 9.12 -1.77 -10.18
C PHE A 157 9.74 -1.19 -8.89
N GLN A 158 10.67 -1.90 -8.26
CA GLN A 158 11.40 -1.38 -7.09
C GLN A 158 12.19 -0.11 -7.42
N ASN A 159 12.86 -0.07 -8.58
CA ASN A 159 13.60 1.11 -9.04
C ASN A 159 12.67 2.29 -9.28
N ALA A 160 11.51 2.05 -9.89
CA ALA A 160 10.53 3.10 -10.20
C ALA A 160 9.81 3.62 -8.95
N ASN A 161 9.48 2.73 -8.01
CA ASN A 161 8.53 3.01 -6.93
C ASN A 161 9.15 3.05 -5.53
N GLY A 162 10.40 2.63 -5.36
CA GLY A 162 11.02 2.54 -4.04
C GLY A 162 11.01 3.86 -3.25
N GLY A 163 11.12 5.00 -3.94
CA GLY A 163 10.99 6.31 -3.27
C GLY A 163 9.60 6.56 -2.69
N VAL A 164 8.54 6.03 -3.31
CA VAL A 164 7.16 6.13 -2.82
C VAL A 164 6.93 5.20 -1.63
N TYR A 165 7.54 4.01 -1.65
CA TYR A 165 7.49 3.09 -0.51
C TYR A 165 8.18 3.70 0.71
N ASP A 166 9.37 4.27 0.54
CA ASP A 166 10.09 4.98 1.60
C ASP A 166 9.33 6.23 2.09
N GLU A 167 8.64 6.94 1.20
CA GLU A 167 7.77 8.06 1.60
C GLU A 167 6.63 7.60 2.50
N ALA A 168 5.95 6.51 2.15
CA ALA A 168 4.88 5.96 2.99
C ALA A 168 5.38 5.53 4.37
N ASP A 169 6.58 4.96 4.44
CA ASP A 169 7.23 4.58 5.69
C ASP A 169 7.61 5.78 6.55
N LEU A 170 8.07 6.86 5.92
CA LEU A 170 8.36 8.12 6.62
C LEU A 170 7.07 8.76 7.16
N VAL A 171 5.99 8.76 6.38
CA VAL A 171 4.69 9.28 6.83
C VAL A 171 4.15 8.44 7.98
N GLU A 172 4.24 7.10 7.91
CA GLU A 172 3.85 6.22 9.02
C GLU A 172 4.64 6.56 10.30
N GLU A 173 5.98 6.66 10.22
CA GLU A 173 6.83 7.01 11.37
C GLU A 173 6.48 8.40 11.92
N TRP A 174 6.24 9.38 11.04
CA TRP A 174 5.85 10.74 11.43
C TRP A 174 4.51 10.75 12.15
N CYS A 175 3.50 10.07 11.59
CA CYS A 175 2.17 10.00 12.19
C CYS A 175 2.20 9.35 13.57
N LEU A 176 2.96 8.27 13.76
CA LEU A 176 3.14 7.64 15.07
C LEU A 176 3.79 8.58 16.09
N ASP A 177 4.84 9.31 15.70
CA ASP A 177 5.49 10.28 16.60
C ASP A 177 4.54 11.44 16.97
N ARG A 178 3.74 11.93 16.02
CA ARG A 178 2.80 13.04 16.26
C ARG A 178 1.51 12.62 16.96
N GLU A 179 1.14 11.35 16.91
CA GLU A 179 0.05 10.79 17.71
C GLU A 179 0.34 10.92 19.21
N GLU A 180 1.60 10.76 19.64
CA GLU A 180 2.01 11.02 21.02
C GLU A 180 1.77 12.48 21.45
N ASP A 181 1.78 13.40 20.50
CA ASP A 181 1.50 14.83 20.68
C ASP A 181 0.00 15.16 20.48
N GLY A 182 -0.86 14.16 20.28
CA GLY A 182 -2.31 14.30 20.14
C GLY A 182 -2.81 14.74 18.75
N LEU A 183 -1.95 14.72 17.72
CA LEU A 183 -2.36 15.04 16.36
C LEU A 183 -3.11 13.87 15.71
N LYS A 184 -4.10 14.19 14.87
CA LYS A 184 -4.81 13.19 14.08
C LYS A 184 -3.94 12.70 12.93
N PRO A 185 -4.08 11.42 12.50
CA PRO A 185 -3.25 10.85 11.42
C PRO A 185 -3.25 11.67 10.13
N LEU A 186 -4.40 12.19 9.69
CA LEU A 186 -4.49 12.98 8.46
C LEU A 186 -3.75 14.32 8.55
N GLU A 187 -3.82 14.98 9.72
CA GLU A 187 -3.13 16.24 10.00
C GLU A 187 -1.61 16.01 10.07
N ALA A 188 -1.18 14.95 10.75
CA ALA A 188 0.22 14.57 10.83
C ALA A 188 0.80 14.16 9.46
N ALA A 189 0.02 13.44 8.65
CA ALA A 189 0.41 13.10 7.28
C ALA A 189 0.58 14.36 6.41
N ALA A 190 -0.33 15.34 6.53
CA ALA A 190 -0.20 16.62 5.85
C ALA A 190 1.04 17.41 6.29
N GLU A 191 1.34 17.42 7.59
CA GLU A 191 2.55 18.03 8.15
C GLU A 191 3.82 17.36 7.56
N CYS A 192 3.86 16.03 7.51
CA CYS A 192 4.96 15.26 6.94
C CYS A 192 5.16 15.55 5.44
N VAL A 193 4.08 15.53 4.65
CA VAL A 193 4.13 15.81 3.21
C VAL A 193 4.56 17.24 2.93
N ALA A 194 4.14 18.21 3.74
CA ALA A 194 4.62 19.59 3.65
C ALA A 194 6.13 19.66 3.90
N TRP A 195 6.63 19.01 4.96
CA TRP A 195 8.05 18.95 5.27
C TRP A 195 8.89 18.25 4.18
N LEU A 196 8.36 17.19 3.55
CA LEU A 196 9.00 16.52 2.43
C LEU A 196 9.10 17.39 1.17
N ARG A 197 8.20 18.36 1.02
CA ARG A 197 8.15 19.29 -0.12
C ARG A 197 9.00 20.53 0.05
N GLU A 198 9.50 20.79 1.25
CA GLU A 198 10.53 21.81 1.47
C GLU A 198 11.80 21.47 0.70
N GLU A 199 12.49 22.50 0.22
CA GLU A 199 13.73 22.38 -0.54
C GLU A 199 14.95 22.55 0.36
N GLU A 200 15.93 21.69 0.17
CA GLU A 200 17.27 21.79 0.75
C GLU A 200 18.26 21.77 -0.43
N ASP A 201 19.09 22.81 -0.52
CA ASP A 201 19.98 23.04 -1.68
C ASP A 201 19.27 23.00 -3.04
N GLY A 202 18.03 23.51 -3.10
CA GLY A 202 17.20 23.56 -4.31
C GLY A 202 16.58 22.23 -4.74
N VAL A 203 16.64 21.20 -3.90
CA VAL A 203 16.02 19.90 -4.15
C VAL A 203 15.05 19.56 -3.03
N ARG A 204 13.81 19.19 -3.40
CA ARG A 204 12.82 18.71 -2.40
C ARG A 204 13.29 17.42 -1.75
N ARG A 205 13.11 17.27 -0.44
CA ARG A 205 13.44 16.02 0.28
C ARG A 205 12.72 14.80 -0.31
N GLN A 206 11.50 14.98 -0.79
CA GLN A 206 10.73 13.96 -1.50
C GLN A 206 11.48 13.39 -2.73
N VAL A 207 12.19 14.24 -3.49
CA VAL A 207 12.96 13.81 -4.66
C VAL A 207 14.17 12.99 -4.22
N LEU A 208 14.78 13.33 -3.10
CA LEU A 208 15.93 12.60 -2.54
C LEU A 208 15.58 11.16 -2.16
N LEU A 209 14.31 10.86 -1.84
CA LEU A 209 13.86 9.49 -1.54
C LEU A 209 13.97 8.53 -2.74
N ARG A 210 14.02 9.06 -3.97
CA ARG A 210 14.24 8.24 -5.16
C ARG A 210 15.63 7.63 -5.18
N ASP A 211 16.61 8.26 -4.55
CA ASP A 211 17.99 7.78 -4.46
C ASP A 211 18.16 6.89 -3.20
N PRO A 212 18.40 5.57 -3.35
CA PRO A 212 18.59 4.66 -2.22
C PRO A 212 19.69 5.09 -1.26
N GLN A 213 20.74 5.78 -1.75
CA GLN A 213 21.87 6.21 -0.93
C GLN A 213 21.52 7.40 -0.03
N ARG A 214 20.45 8.15 -0.35
CA ARG A 214 20.03 9.35 0.39
C ARG A 214 18.87 9.11 1.36
N ARG A 215 18.12 8.03 1.23
CA ARG A 215 16.94 7.71 2.07
C ARG A 215 17.24 7.74 3.58
N SER A 216 18.34 7.13 3.99
CA SER A 216 18.75 7.10 5.41
C SER A 216 19.06 8.50 5.96
N ASN A 217 19.60 9.38 5.11
CA ASN A 217 19.86 10.77 5.47
C ASN A 217 18.54 11.54 5.68
N VAL A 218 17.59 11.42 4.76
CA VAL A 218 16.26 12.05 4.90
C VAL A 218 15.55 11.57 6.17
N ARG A 219 15.56 10.26 6.46
CA ARG A 219 14.99 9.72 7.71
C ARG A 219 15.68 10.28 8.96
N ARG A 220 17.00 10.47 8.92
CA ARG A 220 17.74 11.11 10.03
C ARG A 220 17.36 12.58 10.19
N GLN A 221 17.20 13.33 9.09
CA GLN A 221 16.75 14.72 9.11
C GLN A 221 15.35 14.83 9.73
N MET A 222 14.42 13.96 9.31
CA MET A 222 13.05 13.86 9.82
C MET A 222 13.03 13.70 11.35
N ARG A 223 13.72 12.67 11.87
CA ARG A 223 13.85 12.45 13.33
C ARG A 223 14.53 13.61 14.05
N GLY A 224 15.44 14.32 13.38
CA GLY A 224 16.08 15.52 13.91
C GLY A 224 15.10 16.70 14.01
N TYR A 225 14.23 16.85 13.02
CA TYR A 225 13.20 17.87 12.96
C TYR A 225 12.13 17.67 14.04
N LEU A 226 11.57 16.46 14.14
CA LEU A 226 10.57 16.09 15.17
C LEU A 226 11.11 16.35 16.59
N ARG A 227 12.36 15.95 16.89
CA ARG A 227 13.02 16.23 18.17
C ARG A 227 13.18 17.73 18.47
N LYS A 228 13.42 18.56 17.46
CA LYS A 228 13.53 20.02 17.64
C LYS A 228 12.16 20.64 17.91
N MET A 229 11.11 20.18 17.22
CA MET A 229 9.74 20.64 17.46
C MET A 229 9.32 20.38 18.91
N ARG A 230 9.52 19.17 19.43
CA ARG A 230 9.21 18.82 20.83
C ARG A 230 9.91 19.73 21.84
N LYS A 231 11.18 20.07 21.61
CA LYS A 231 11.96 20.96 22.47
C LYS A 231 11.55 22.44 22.40
N GLY A 232 10.93 22.87 21.30
CA GLY A 232 10.44 24.25 21.12
C GLY A 232 9.04 24.49 21.69
N THR A 233 8.30 23.43 21.99
CA THR A 233 6.94 23.47 22.56
C THR A 233 6.91 23.20 24.07
N SER A 234 8.07 22.86 24.68
CA SER A 234 8.26 22.74 26.13
C SER A 234 8.75 24.06 26.72
#